data_AF-A0A6J4F933-F1
#
_entry.id   AF-A0A6J4F933-F1
#
_cell.length_a   1.000
_cell.length_b   1.000
_cell.length_c   1.000
_cell.angle_alpha   90.00
_cell.angle_beta   90.00
_cell.angle_gamma   90.00
#
_symmetry.space_group_name_H-M   'P 1'
#
loop_
_entity.id
_entity.type
_entity.pdbx_description
1 polymer ?
#
loop_
_entity_poly.entity_id
_entity_poly.type
_entity_poly.pdbx_seq_one_letter_code
_entity_poly.pdbx_strand_id
1 'polypeptide(L)'
;MTDGPSSRPPASGPRCCETVGATMIGHFATRLEVEAGKAGGSLTAARIRALARHFVETEQARFHAYYQRAWDECTIRRETVLLENSRRMPFDRVLMRRFAHLFPPRTGDDGGEGVLSRRIIPGFTLAIHKMIGPTLQRQCHDKCEAIMERHALDRGGWNWDAIHGDPETRAVVNDVLVVVAHYFSSFQRRRDWFMDMVNGQLTPVRRGASDEHFRLGESGFSALMRALFADLEASLRRDPGGVRARWGADAVDALELFLRRLDGV
;
A
#
# COMPACT_ATOMS: atom_id res chain seq x y z
N MET A 1 37.34 12.91 -4.23
CA MET A 1 36.10 13.61 -3.85
C MET A 1 35.19 13.55 -5.05
N THR A 2 34.02 12.93 -5.09
CA THR A 2 33.30 12.00 -4.22
C THR A 2 32.16 11.53 -5.13
N ASP A 3 32.05 10.21 -5.34
CA ASP A 3 31.08 9.60 -6.24
C ASP A 3 29.65 10.07 -5.95
N GLY A 4 28.96 10.53 -7.00
CA GLY A 4 27.54 10.85 -6.94
C GLY A 4 26.70 9.58 -6.71
N PRO A 5 25.58 9.66 -5.98
CA PRO A 5 24.77 8.49 -5.70
C PRO A 5 24.16 7.97 -7.00
N SER A 6 24.73 6.87 -7.50
CA SER A 6 24.16 6.07 -8.59
C SER A 6 22.76 5.63 -8.20
N SER A 7 21.75 6.24 -8.81
CA SER A 7 20.34 5.87 -8.69
C SER A 7 20.05 4.59 -9.48
N ARG A 8 20.74 3.50 -9.16
CA ARG A 8 20.22 2.17 -9.48
C ARG A 8 19.04 1.92 -8.54
N PRO A 9 17.88 1.48 -9.06
CA PRO A 9 16.84 0.95 -8.17
C PRO A 9 17.49 -0.11 -7.29
N PRO A 10 17.22 -0.12 -5.96
CA PRO A 10 17.77 -1.17 -5.11
C PRO A 10 17.39 -2.49 -5.78
N ALA A 11 18.38 -3.34 -6.03
CA ALA A 11 18.17 -4.63 -6.65
C ALA A 11 17.22 -5.44 -5.76
N SER A 12 15.92 -5.29 -5.99
CA SER A 12 14.83 -6.09 -5.45
C SER A 12 14.80 -7.42 -6.21
N GLY A 13 15.99 -7.98 -6.44
CA GLY A 13 16.21 -9.28 -7.04
C GLY A 13 16.06 -10.38 -5.99
N PRO A 14 16.42 -11.62 -6.36
CA PRO A 14 16.16 -12.84 -5.59
C PRO A 14 16.97 -12.95 -4.28
N ARG A 15 17.52 -11.87 -3.71
CA ARG A 15 18.36 -11.86 -2.49
C ARG A 15 17.76 -12.62 -1.30
N CYS A 16 16.45 -12.56 -1.14
CA CYS A 16 15.76 -13.33 -0.10
C CYS A 16 15.81 -14.85 -0.41
N CYS A 17 15.61 -15.26 -1.66
CA CYS A 17 15.80 -16.64 -2.12
C CYS A 17 17.28 -17.08 -2.06
N GLU A 18 18.22 -16.19 -2.36
CA GLU A 18 19.68 -16.43 -2.25
C GLU A 18 20.08 -16.76 -0.82
N THR A 19 19.54 -16.02 0.16
CA THR A 19 19.82 -16.24 1.59
C THR A 19 19.29 -17.59 2.08
N VAL A 20 18.12 -18.00 1.59
CA VAL A 20 17.56 -19.34 1.86
C VAL A 20 18.47 -20.43 1.29
N GLY A 21 18.88 -20.29 0.02
CA GLY A 21 19.78 -21.24 -0.63
C GLY A 21 21.13 -21.37 0.08
N ALA A 22 21.77 -20.24 0.39
CA ALA A 22 23.05 -20.20 1.10
C ALA A 22 22.97 -20.88 2.48
N THR A 23 21.90 -20.63 3.23
CA THR A 23 21.69 -21.22 4.56
C THR A 23 21.54 -22.75 4.47
N MET A 24 20.73 -23.24 3.53
CA MET A 24 20.52 -24.68 3.36
C MET A 24 21.80 -25.41 2.93
N ILE A 25 22.54 -24.85 1.98
CA ILE A 25 23.82 -25.42 1.52
C ILE A 25 24.84 -25.42 2.66
N GLY A 26 24.90 -24.34 3.44
CA GLY A 26 25.77 -24.24 4.62
C GLY A 26 25.49 -25.34 5.65
N HIS A 27 24.22 -25.52 6.04
CA HIS A 27 23.83 -26.58 6.97
C HIS A 27 24.15 -27.99 6.44
N PHE A 28 23.94 -28.24 5.15
CA PHE A 28 24.29 -29.52 4.55
C PHE A 28 25.81 -29.74 4.52
N ALA A 29 26.60 -28.71 4.19
CA ALA A 29 28.06 -28.77 4.22
C ALA A 29 28.59 -29.09 5.63
N THR A 30 28.10 -28.41 6.66
CA THR A 30 28.43 -28.74 8.06
C THR A 30 28.08 -30.18 8.41
N ARG A 31 26.95 -30.71 7.91
CA ARG A 31 26.59 -32.11 8.13
C ARG A 31 27.55 -33.08 7.44
N LEU A 32 28.01 -32.76 6.24
CA LEU A 32 29.03 -33.55 5.53
C LEU A 32 30.36 -33.55 6.29
N GLU A 33 30.81 -32.42 6.81
CA GLU A 33 32.04 -32.32 7.62
C GLU A 33 31.98 -33.20 8.86
N VAL A 34 30.86 -33.17 9.60
CA VAL A 34 30.65 -33.99 10.79
C VAL A 34 30.68 -35.49 10.46
N GLU A 35 30.01 -35.90 9.38
CA GLU A 35 29.96 -37.31 8.99
C GLU A 35 31.29 -37.80 8.39
N ALA A 36 32.01 -36.94 7.66
CA ALA A 36 33.36 -37.22 7.18
C ALA A 36 34.33 -37.42 8.35
N GLY A 37 34.27 -36.56 9.38
CA GLY A 37 35.08 -36.71 10.59
C GLY A 37 34.87 -38.06 11.29
N LYS A 38 33.62 -38.55 11.36
CA LYS A 38 33.30 -39.88 11.91
C LYS A 38 33.79 -41.04 11.05
N ALA A 39 33.96 -40.83 9.74
CA ALA A 39 34.35 -41.83 8.76
C ALA A 39 35.86 -41.79 8.41
N GLY A 40 36.69 -41.16 9.26
CA GLY A 40 38.14 -41.07 9.03
C GLY A 40 38.55 -40.02 8.00
N GLY A 41 37.72 -38.98 7.80
CA GLY A 41 38.03 -37.81 6.98
C GLY A 41 37.53 -37.87 5.53
N SER A 42 36.83 -38.93 5.11
CA SER A 42 36.32 -39.04 3.75
C SER A 42 34.91 -39.66 3.68
N LEU A 43 34.17 -39.33 2.62
CA LEU A 43 32.84 -39.87 2.35
C LEU A 43 32.78 -40.39 0.91
N THR A 44 32.14 -41.54 0.72
CA THR A 44 31.86 -42.05 -0.64
C THR A 44 30.68 -41.32 -1.28
N ALA A 45 30.63 -41.30 -2.60
CA ALA A 45 29.50 -40.72 -3.34
C ALA A 45 28.14 -41.32 -2.95
N ALA A 46 28.09 -42.63 -2.67
CA ALA A 46 26.88 -43.30 -2.21
C ALA A 46 26.43 -42.77 -0.83
N ARG A 47 27.38 -42.55 0.09
CA ARG A 47 27.10 -42.00 1.42
C ARG A 47 26.63 -40.54 1.34
N ILE A 48 27.25 -39.72 0.49
CA ILE A 48 26.83 -38.33 0.26
C ILE A 48 25.38 -38.29 -0.24
N ARG A 49 25.00 -39.12 -1.23
CA ARG A 49 23.62 -39.19 -1.73
C ARG A 49 22.64 -39.65 -0.66
N ALA A 50 23.01 -40.62 0.18
CA ALA A 50 22.18 -41.06 1.29
C ALA A 50 21.96 -39.95 2.32
N LEU A 51 23.02 -39.21 2.68
CA LEU A 51 22.95 -38.07 3.58
C LEU A 51 22.10 -36.93 3.01
N ALA A 52 22.22 -36.63 1.70
CA ALA A 52 21.41 -35.61 1.04
C ALA A 52 19.91 -35.94 1.10
N ARG A 53 19.52 -37.18 0.77
CA ARG A 53 18.13 -37.62 0.87
C ARG A 53 17.60 -37.51 2.29
N HIS A 54 18.37 -38.02 3.26
CA HIS A 54 17.99 -37.95 4.66
C HIS A 54 17.88 -36.50 5.17
N PHE A 55 18.80 -35.62 4.75
CA PHE A 55 18.76 -34.21 5.09
C PHE A 55 17.48 -33.55 4.56
N VAL A 56 17.12 -33.79 3.30
CA VAL A 56 15.86 -33.29 2.73
C VAL A 56 14.65 -33.87 3.48
N GLU A 57 14.56 -35.19 3.66
CA GLU A 57 13.40 -35.83 4.28
C GLU A 57 13.18 -35.42 5.75
N THR A 58 14.26 -35.23 6.51
CA THR A 58 14.19 -35.08 7.97
C THR A 58 14.39 -33.65 8.45
N GLU A 59 15.24 -32.87 7.79
CA GLU A 59 15.57 -31.51 8.21
C GLU A 59 14.67 -30.47 7.54
N GLN A 60 14.06 -30.77 6.38
CA GLN A 60 13.14 -29.84 5.71
C GLN A 60 11.96 -29.42 6.60
N ALA A 61 11.47 -30.33 7.45
CA ALA A 61 10.44 -30.01 8.44
C ALA A 61 10.95 -29.05 9.54
N ARG A 62 12.21 -29.18 9.96
CA ARG A 62 12.85 -28.29 10.96
C ARG A 62 13.06 -26.88 10.42
N PHE A 63 13.34 -26.75 9.13
CA PHE A 63 13.49 -25.47 8.45
C PHE A 63 12.16 -24.82 8.06
N HIS A 64 11.00 -25.46 8.30
CA HIS A 64 9.70 -24.91 7.93
C HIS A 64 9.47 -23.50 8.48
N ALA A 65 9.74 -23.29 9.77
CA ALA A 65 9.60 -21.97 10.39
C ALA A 65 10.57 -20.93 9.79
N TYR A 66 11.76 -21.35 9.34
CA TYR A 66 12.71 -20.48 8.65
C TYR A 66 12.21 -20.12 7.24
N TYR A 67 11.71 -21.09 6.47
CA TYR A 67 11.13 -20.85 5.16
C TYR A 67 9.91 -19.92 5.23
N GLN A 68 9.04 -20.11 6.22
CA GLN A 68 7.92 -19.20 6.45
C GLN A 68 8.38 -17.77 6.72
N ARG A 69 9.38 -17.56 7.60
CA ARG A 69 9.92 -16.21 7.83
C ARG A 69 10.54 -15.59 6.58
N ALA A 70 11.34 -16.35 5.84
CA ALA A 70 11.93 -15.88 4.60
C ALA A 70 10.85 -15.52 3.57
N TRP A 71 9.81 -16.35 3.45
CA TRP A 71 8.65 -16.10 2.59
C TRP A 71 7.90 -14.83 3.00
N ASP A 72 7.64 -14.65 4.30
CA ASP A 72 6.96 -13.46 4.83
C ASP A 72 7.78 -12.20 4.54
N GLU A 73 9.09 -12.21 4.79
CA GLU A 73 9.99 -11.08 4.50
C GLU A 73 10.09 -10.76 3.00
N CYS A 74 10.21 -11.79 2.17
CA CYS A 74 10.15 -11.69 0.72
C CYS A 74 8.84 -10.99 0.27
N THR A 75 7.71 -11.45 0.81
CA THR A 75 6.37 -10.94 0.46
C THR A 75 6.22 -9.49 0.91
N ILE A 76 6.58 -9.18 2.17
CA ILE A 76 6.58 -7.80 2.70
C ILE A 76 7.40 -6.87 1.82
N ARG A 77 8.63 -7.29 1.44
CA ARG A 77 9.51 -6.46 0.61
C ARG A 77 8.93 -6.28 -0.80
N ARG A 78 8.39 -7.34 -1.41
CA ARG A 78 7.75 -7.25 -2.73
C ARG A 78 6.56 -6.30 -2.71
N GLU A 79 5.69 -6.42 -1.71
CA GLU A 79 4.54 -5.53 -1.59
C GLU A 79 4.94 -4.10 -1.27
N THR A 80 5.98 -3.89 -0.45
CA THR A 80 6.56 -2.55 -0.21
C THR A 80 6.99 -1.90 -1.53
N VAL A 81 7.62 -2.65 -2.43
CA VAL A 81 7.97 -2.13 -3.77
C VAL A 81 6.74 -1.82 -4.61
N LEU A 82 5.69 -2.66 -4.55
CA LEU A 82 4.42 -2.38 -5.25
C LEU A 82 3.71 -1.13 -4.68
N LEU A 83 3.76 -0.90 -3.37
CA LEU A 83 3.28 0.32 -2.72
C LEU A 83 4.09 1.54 -3.13
N GLU A 84 5.42 1.43 -3.16
CA GLU A 84 6.29 2.49 -3.67
C GLU A 84 6.02 2.79 -5.15
N ASN A 85 5.66 1.78 -5.94
CA ASN A 85 5.20 1.98 -7.31
C ASN A 85 3.79 2.60 -7.37
N SER A 86 2.89 2.30 -6.43
CA SER A 86 1.59 2.96 -6.34
C SER A 86 1.74 4.44 -5.97
N ARG A 87 2.79 4.83 -5.22
CA ARG A 87 3.16 6.24 -5.03
C ARG A 87 3.62 6.95 -6.31
N ARG A 88 3.88 6.19 -7.39
CA ARG A 88 4.15 6.75 -8.73
C ARG A 88 2.85 7.05 -9.48
N MET A 89 1.71 6.53 -9.05
CA MET A 89 0.42 6.89 -9.65
C MET A 89 0.04 8.29 -9.17
N PRO A 90 0.00 9.30 -10.06
CA PRO A 90 -0.23 10.69 -9.68
C PRO A 90 -1.54 10.90 -8.92
N PHE A 91 -2.60 10.31 -9.45
CA PHE A 91 -3.95 10.42 -8.92
C PHE A 91 -4.05 9.85 -7.51
N ASP A 92 -3.53 8.63 -7.29
CA ASP A 92 -3.59 7.99 -5.99
C ASP A 92 -2.83 8.82 -4.95
N ARG A 93 -1.66 9.35 -5.31
CA ARG A 93 -0.87 10.21 -4.40
C ARG A 93 -1.59 11.50 -4.02
N VAL A 94 -2.22 12.16 -5.00
CA VAL A 94 -3.05 13.34 -4.75
C VAL A 94 -4.23 13.02 -3.84
N LEU A 95 -4.91 11.89 -4.08
CA LEU A 95 -6.04 11.46 -3.26
C LEU A 95 -5.62 11.13 -1.81
N MET A 96 -4.46 10.51 -1.64
CA MET A 96 -3.95 10.12 -0.32
C MET A 96 -3.54 11.31 0.54
N ARG A 97 -3.11 12.43 -0.08
CA ARG A 97 -2.77 13.68 0.64
C ARG A 97 -3.90 14.14 1.57
N ARG A 98 -5.16 13.88 1.20
CA ARG A 98 -6.38 14.28 1.92
C ARG A 98 -6.45 13.71 3.34
N PHE A 99 -5.90 12.52 3.55
CA PHE A 99 -5.96 11.81 4.84
C PHE A 99 -4.59 11.34 5.33
N ALA A 100 -3.50 11.77 4.69
CA ALA A 100 -2.15 11.33 5.04
C ALA A 100 -1.77 11.60 6.50
N HIS A 101 -2.30 12.68 7.09
CA HIS A 101 -2.10 13.07 8.48
C HIS A 101 -2.65 12.04 9.50
N LEU A 102 -3.53 11.13 9.07
CA LEU A 102 -4.04 10.05 9.92
C LEU A 102 -3.07 8.87 10.05
N PHE A 103 -2.06 8.77 9.18
CA PHE A 103 -1.03 7.74 9.28
C PHE A 103 0.02 8.10 10.35
N PRO A 104 0.78 7.13 10.90
CA PRO A 104 1.87 7.46 11.83
C PRO A 104 2.94 8.33 11.14
N PRO A 105 3.74 9.11 11.86
CA PRO A 105 4.76 9.95 11.21
C PRO A 105 5.83 9.08 10.54
N ARG A 106 6.33 9.52 9.38
CA ARG A 106 7.45 8.88 8.68
C ARG A 106 8.29 9.96 7.99
N THR A 107 9.61 9.77 7.98
CA THR A 107 10.53 10.73 7.35
C THR A 107 10.16 10.98 5.89
N GLY A 108 9.92 12.26 5.55
CA GLY A 108 9.62 12.69 4.18
C GLY A 108 8.19 12.44 3.71
N ASP A 109 7.21 12.25 4.61
CA ASP A 109 5.79 12.27 4.26
C ASP A 109 4.92 13.01 5.29
N ASP A 110 3.65 13.19 4.94
CA ASP A 110 2.66 14.00 5.67
C ASP A 110 1.98 13.24 6.83
N GLY A 111 2.62 12.20 7.37
CA GLY A 111 2.08 11.44 8.51
C GLY A 111 1.91 12.28 9.79
N GLY A 112 1.01 11.86 10.67
CA GLY A 112 0.67 12.52 11.93
C GLY A 112 0.15 11.56 13.00
N GLU A 113 -1.14 11.63 13.29
CA GLU A 113 -1.79 11.12 14.51
C GLU A 113 -1.69 9.60 14.72
N GLY A 114 -1.44 8.82 13.66
CA GLY A 114 -1.30 7.37 13.77
C GLY A 114 -2.62 6.62 14.01
N VAL A 115 -3.77 7.25 13.70
CA VAL A 115 -5.11 6.64 13.78
C VAL A 115 -5.26 5.48 12.79
N LEU A 116 -4.61 5.55 11.63
CA LEU A 116 -4.66 4.55 10.57
C LEU A 116 -3.29 3.88 10.37
N SER A 117 -3.31 2.59 10.01
CA SER A 117 -2.11 1.92 9.49
C SER A 117 -1.96 2.17 7.99
N ARG A 118 -0.72 2.40 7.53
CA ARG A 118 -0.39 2.47 6.08
C ARG A 118 -0.68 1.16 5.33
N ARG A 119 -0.90 0.06 6.04
CA ARG A 119 -1.28 -1.24 5.46
C ARG A 119 -2.61 -1.18 4.72
N ILE A 120 -3.47 -0.19 4.99
CA ILE A 120 -4.76 -0.01 4.31
C ILE A 120 -4.64 0.48 2.86
N ILE A 121 -3.50 1.07 2.50
CA ILE A 121 -3.34 1.83 1.25
C ILE A 121 -3.74 1.02 0.02
N PRO A 122 -3.28 -0.23 -0.18
CA PRO A 122 -3.62 -0.99 -1.39
C PRO A 122 -5.12 -1.29 -1.47
N GLY A 123 -5.71 -1.71 -0.34
CA GLY A 123 -7.13 -1.98 -0.26
C GLY A 123 -7.99 -0.74 -0.46
N PHE A 124 -7.55 0.41 0.06
CA PHE A 124 -8.19 1.71 -0.16
C PHE A 124 -8.18 2.08 -1.65
N THR A 125 -7.00 2.07 -2.28
CA THR A 125 -6.83 2.41 -3.70
C THR A 125 -7.68 1.49 -4.57
N LEU A 126 -7.65 0.18 -4.30
CA LEU A 126 -8.47 -0.80 -5.01
C LEU A 126 -9.97 -0.52 -4.84
N ALA A 127 -10.43 -0.20 -3.63
CA ALA A 127 -11.82 0.12 -3.37
C ALA A 127 -12.26 1.37 -4.14
N ILE A 128 -11.45 2.44 -4.14
CA ILE A 128 -11.71 3.66 -4.90
C ILE A 128 -11.81 3.36 -6.39
N HIS A 129 -10.83 2.65 -6.97
CA HIS A 129 -10.83 2.29 -8.39
C HIS A 129 -12.07 1.44 -8.76
N LYS A 130 -12.50 0.54 -7.87
CA LYS A 130 -13.74 -0.24 -8.07
C LYS A 130 -15.01 0.61 -8.02
N MET A 131 -15.05 1.66 -7.18
CA MET A 131 -16.19 2.55 -7.07
C MET A 131 -16.33 3.47 -8.29
N ILE A 132 -15.22 4.03 -8.77
CA ILE A 132 -15.24 4.97 -9.91
C ILE A 132 -15.23 4.28 -11.27
N GLY A 133 -14.78 3.04 -11.34
CA GLY A 133 -14.67 2.27 -12.57
C GLY A 133 -13.52 2.73 -13.49
N PRO A 134 -13.22 1.94 -14.54
CA PRO A 134 -12.01 2.10 -15.34
C PRO A 134 -12.01 3.36 -16.21
N THR A 135 -13.18 3.87 -16.59
CA THR A 135 -13.28 5.07 -17.44
C THR A 135 -12.90 6.32 -16.67
N LEU A 136 -13.50 6.54 -15.49
CA LEU A 136 -13.17 7.70 -14.66
C LEU A 136 -11.75 7.59 -14.10
N GLN A 137 -11.30 6.38 -13.74
CA GLN A 137 -9.92 6.14 -13.33
C GLN A 137 -8.91 6.62 -14.39
N ARG A 138 -9.09 6.25 -15.67
CA ARG A 138 -8.21 6.72 -16.76
C ARG A 138 -8.24 8.23 -16.91
N GLN A 139 -9.43 8.84 -16.89
CA GLN A 139 -9.56 10.30 -16.98
C GLN A 139 -8.84 11.02 -15.83
N CYS A 140 -8.94 10.51 -14.61
CA CYS A 140 -8.22 11.06 -13.46
C CYS A 140 -6.71 10.90 -13.61
N HIS A 141 -6.25 9.76 -14.11
CA HIS A 141 -4.84 9.52 -14.39
C HIS A 141 -4.30 10.52 -15.41
N ASP A 142 -4.94 10.64 -16.58
CA ASP A 142 -4.51 11.53 -17.66
C ASP A 142 -4.47 13.00 -17.20
N LYS A 143 -5.48 13.45 -16.44
CA LYS A 143 -5.50 14.79 -15.87
C LYS A 143 -4.38 15.00 -14.87
N CYS A 144 -4.12 14.04 -13.99
CA CYS A 144 -3.05 14.17 -13.00
C CYS A 144 -1.65 14.11 -13.63
N GLU A 145 -1.44 13.34 -14.70
CA GLU A 145 -0.20 13.38 -15.50
C GLU A 145 0.00 14.77 -16.12
N ALA A 146 -1.03 15.34 -16.75
CA ALA A 146 -0.96 16.69 -17.31
C ALA A 146 -0.65 17.77 -16.24
N ILE A 147 -1.23 17.65 -15.05
CA ILE A 147 -0.91 18.52 -13.91
C ILE A 147 0.56 18.33 -13.51
N MET A 148 1.05 17.10 -13.43
CA MET A 148 2.44 16.81 -13.07
C MET A 148 3.43 17.38 -14.09
N GLU A 149 3.14 17.28 -15.38
CA GLU A 149 3.97 17.89 -16.43
C GLU A 149 4.08 19.41 -16.27
N ARG A 150 2.98 20.10 -15.93
CA ARG A 150 2.98 21.56 -15.69
C ARG A 150 3.84 21.97 -14.50
N HIS A 151 3.97 21.10 -13.51
CA HIS A 151 4.71 21.37 -12.26
C HIS A 151 6.00 20.56 -12.15
N ALA A 152 6.54 20.12 -13.30
CA ALA A 152 7.84 19.45 -13.38
C ALA A 152 8.97 20.43 -13.04
N LEU A 153 10.03 19.91 -12.40
CA LEU A 153 11.22 20.67 -12.04
C LEU A 153 12.35 20.44 -13.06
N ASP A 154 13.14 21.47 -13.35
CA ASP A 154 14.22 21.45 -14.36
C ASP A 154 15.27 20.36 -14.16
N ARG A 155 15.45 19.87 -12.92
CA ARG A 155 16.45 18.84 -12.55
C ARG A 155 15.88 17.43 -12.48
N GLY A 156 14.66 17.23 -12.98
CA GLY A 156 13.90 16.00 -12.81
C GLY A 156 13.22 15.97 -11.43
N GLY A 157 11.97 15.51 -11.41
CA GLY A 157 11.10 15.53 -10.24
C GLY A 157 9.96 16.54 -10.36
N TRP A 158 9.16 16.65 -9.31
CA TRP A 158 7.91 17.39 -9.32
C TRP A 158 7.74 18.24 -8.07
N ASN A 159 7.22 19.46 -8.23
CA ASN A 159 6.85 20.32 -7.11
C ASN A 159 5.49 19.88 -6.54
N TRP A 160 5.53 18.98 -5.56
CA TRP A 160 4.32 18.43 -4.94
C TRP A 160 3.46 19.48 -4.24
N ASP A 161 4.06 20.52 -3.67
CA ASP A 161 3.30 21.61 -3.03
C ASP A 161 2.52 22.41 -4.08
N ALA A 162 3.13 22.69 -5.23
CA ALA A 162 2.46 23.36 -6.35
C ALA A 162 1.36 22.46 -6.97
N ILE A 163 1.63 21.16 -7.13
CA ILE A 163 0.63 20.19 -7.60
C ILE A 163 -0.55 20.16 -6.64
N HIS A 164 -0.32 20.03 -5.33
CA HIS A 164 -1.40 20.01 -4.34
C HIS A 164 -2.16 21.35 -4.26
N GLY A 165 -1.48 22.46 -4.57
CA GLY A 165 -2.08 23.79 -4.67
C GLY A 165 -2.88 24.05 -5.95
N ASP A 166 -2.70 23.23 -6.99
CA ASP A 166 -3.36 23.41 -8.29
C ASP A 166 -4.89 23.25 -8.16
N PRO A 167 -5.71 24.25 -8.59
CA PRO A 167 -7.16 24.14 -8.55
C PRO A 167 -7.71 22.91 -9.30
N GLU A 168 -7.04 22.48 -10.37
CA GLU A 168 -7.44 21.31 -11.15
C GLU A 168 -7.21 20.00 -10.35
N THR A 169 -6.16 19.94 -9.54
CA THR A 169 -5.93 18.82 -8.62
C THR A 169 -7.10 18.66 -7.64
N ARG A 170 -7.57 19.77 -7.07
CA ARG A 170 -8.75 19.75 -6.19
C ARG A 170 -10.01 19.32 -6.95
N ALA A 171 -10.19 19.82 -8.18
CA ALA A 171 -11.34 19.48 -9.02
C ALA A 171 -11.38 17.97 -9.35
N VAL A 172 -10.25 17.37 -9.74
CA VAL A 172 -10.14 15.93 -10.04
C VAL A 172 -10.50 15.08 -8.82
N VAL A 173 -9.98 15.44 -7.64
CA VAL A 173 -10.33 14.74 -6.40
C VAL A 173 -11.83 14.86 -6.12
N ASN A 174 -12.39 16.07 -6.20
CA ASN A 174 -13.79 16.31 -5.89
C ASN A 174 -14.73 15.56 -6.86
N ASP A 175 -14.40 15.51 -8.15
CA ASP A 175 -15.18 14.75 -9.14
C ASP A 175 -15.27 13.25 -8.76
N VAL A 176 -14.17 12.68 -8.26
CA VAL A 176 -14.15 11.31 -7.74
C VAL A 176 -14.98 11.18 -6.47
N LEU A 177 -14.83 12.11 -5.52
CA LEU A 177 -15.52 12.02 -4.23
C LEU A 177 -17.04 12.13 -4.36
N VAL A 178 -17.55 12.87 -5.34
CA VAL A 178 -18.99 12.90 -5.65
C VAL A 178 -19.48 11.51 -6.11
N VAL A 179 -18.74 10.82 -6.98
CA VAL A 179 -19.07 9.45 -7.41
C VAL A 179 -18.99 8.48 -6.23
N VAL A 180 -17.97 8.62 -5.38
CA VAL A 180 -17.82 7.82 -4.16
C VAL A 180 -19.01 8.04 -3.23
N ALA A 181 -19.43 9.28 -2.97
CA ALA A 181 -20.60 9.55 -2.12
C ALA A 181 -21.86 8.86 -2.65
N HIS A 182 -22.11 8.93 -3.96
CA HIS A 182 -23.25 8.25 -4.59
C HIS A 182 -23.19 6.72 -4.42
N TYR A 183 -21.99 6.13 -4.50
CA TYR A 183 -21.80 4.69 -4.26
C TYR A 183 -22.28 4.25 -2.87
N PHE A 184 -22.20 5.13 -1.87
CA PHE A 184 -22.64 4.90 -0.50
C PHE A 184 -24.14 5.16 -0.25
N SER A 185 -24.97 5.24 -1.29
CA SER A 185 -26.44 5.33 -1.16
C SER A 185 -27.04 4.23 -0.25
N SER A 186 -26.47 3.02 -0.29
CA SER A 186 -26.72 1.93 0.68
C SER A 186 -25.64 1.91 1.77
N PHE A 187 -25.62 2.94 2.62
CA PHE A 187 -24.48 3.28 3.48
C PHE A 187 -23.90 2.11 4.27
N GLN A 188 -24.69 1.41 5.08
CA GLN A 188 -24.21 0.33 5.95
C GLN A 188 -23.56 -0.79 5.14
N ARG A 189 -24.30 -1.33 4.16
CA ARG A 189 -23.82 -2.40 3.28
C ARG A 189 -22.53 -2.01 2.54
N ARG A 190 -22.44 -0.76 2.10
CA ARG A 190 -21.28 -0.26 1.32
C ARG A 190 -20.08 0.06 2.20
N ARG A 191 -20.31 0.52 3.43
CA ARG A 191 -19.27 0.66 4.47
C ARG A 191 -18.67 -0.70 4.82
N ASP A 192 -19.52 -1.69 5.05
CA ASP A 192 -19.06 -3.04 5.39
C ASP A 192 -18.26 -3.65 4.22
N TRP A 193 -18.77 -3.53 2.98
CA TRP A 193 -18.03 -3.93 1.77
C TRP A 193 -16.66 -3.23 1.65
N PHE A 194 -16.61 -1.92 1.92
CA PHE A 194 -15.37 -1.16 1.86
C PHE A 194 -14.37 -1.63 2.91
N MET A 195 -14.82 -1.82 4.16
CA MET A 195 -13.98 -2.32 5.24
C MET A 195 -13.47 -3.73 4.93
N ASP A 196 -14.31 -4.61 4.40
CA ASP A 196 -13.91 -5.97 3.98
C ASP A 196 -12.87 -5.93 2.86
N MET A 197 -13.05 -5.08 1.86
CA MET A 197 -12.09 -4.88 0.77
C MET A 197 -10.74 -4.40 1.30
N VAL A 198 -10.75 -3.41 2.19
CA VAL A 198 -9.51 -2.86 2.78
C VAL A 198 -8.83 -3.90 3.66
N ASN A 199 -9.57 -4.55 4.54
CA ASN A 199 -9.04 -5.53 5.49
C ASN A 199 -8.52 -6.79 4.77
N GLY A 200 -9.18 -7.20 3.67
CA GLY A 200 -8.76 -8.32 2.84
C GLY A 200 -7.50 -8.03 2.00
N GLN A 201 -7.04 -6.79 1.94
CA GLN A 201 -5.85 -6.35 1.20
C GLN A 201 -4.81 -5.67 2.11
N LEU A 202 -4.88 -5.89 3.43
CA LEU A 202 -3.86 -5.39 4.33
C LEU A 202 -2.52 -6.03 4.00
N THR A 203 -1.53 -5.19 3.75
CA THR A 203 -0.18 -5.66 3.46
C THR A 203 0.35 -6.48 4.63
N PRO A 204 1.14 -7.55 4.40
CA PRO A 204 1.74 -8.29 5.48
C PRO A 204 2.59 -7.38 6.38
N VAL A 205 2.67 -7.75 7.64
CA VAL A 205 3.35 -6.99 8.69
C VAL A 205 4.35 -7.90 9.39
N ARG A 206 5.45 -7.32 9.88
CA ARG A 206 6.37 -8.08 10.72
C ARG A 206 5.69 -8.42 12.04
N ARG A 207 5.90 -9.65 12.52
CA ARG A 207 5.46 -10.04 13.86
C ARG A 207 6.09 -9.12 14.92
N GLY A 208 5.29 -8.71 15.90
CA GLY A 208 5.66 -7.77 16.96
C GLY A 208 5.61 -6.30 16.56
N ALA A 209 5.18 -5.97 15.33
CA ALA A 209 4.93 -4.57 14.98
C ALA A 209 3.71 -4.01 15.72
N SER A 210 3.72 -2.69 15.99
CA SER A 210 2.64 -2.02 16.71
C SER A 210 1.28 -2.12 16.03
N ASP A 211 1.26 -2.31 14.71
CA ASP A 211 0.05 -2.44 13.90
C ASP A 211 -0.19 -3.88 13.40
N GLU A 212 0.41 -4.88 14.07
CA GLU A 212 0.27 -6.30 13.68
C GLU A 212 -1.20 -6.73 13.60
N HIS A 213 -1.98 -6.40 14.64
CA HIS A 213 -3.40 -6.72 14.76
C HIS A 213 -4.33 -5.64 14.19
N PHE A 214 -3.78 -4.64 13.52
CA PHE A 214 -4.59 -3.56 12.96
C PHE A 214 -5.63 -4.10 11.98
N ARG A 215 -6.86 -3.62 12.13
CA ARG A 215 -7.93 -3.72 11.13
C ARG A 215 -8.66 -2.39 11.05
N LEU A 216 -9.12 -2.06 9.85
CA LEU A 216 -10.02 -0.93 9.66
C LEU A 216 -11.39 -1.28 10.24
N GLY A 217 -11.73 -0.66 11.36
CA GLY A 217 -13.07 -0.69 11.96
C GLY A 217 -13.88 0.57 11.65
N GLU A 218 -15.08 0.67 12.22
CA GLU A 218 -16.01 1.78 11.93
C GLU A 218 -15.45 3.16 12.28
N SER A 219 -14.77 3.29 13.43
CA SER A 219 -14.15 4.55 13.85
C SER A 219 -13.05 5.00 12.88
N GLY A 220 -12.21 4.06 12.45
CA GLY A 220 -11.17 4.31 11.44
C GLY A 220 -11.76 4.64 10.07
N PHE A 221 -12.84 3.98 9.66
CA PHE A 221 -13.58 4.30 8.44
C PHE A 221 -14.11 5.74 8.50
N SER A 222 -14.78 6.13 9.59
CA SER A 222 -15.33 7.47 9.72
C SER A 222 -14.23 8.53 9.77
N ALA A 223 -13.12 8.28 10.46
CA ALA A 223 -11.97 9.19 10.46
C ALA A 223 -11.40 9.37 9.04
N LEU A 224 -11.18 8.27 8.32
CA LEU A 224 -10.71 8.28 6.93
C LEU A 224 -11.65 9.07 6.01
N MET A 225 -12.95 8.76 6.06
CA MET A 225 -13.92 9.40 5.16
C MET A 225 -14.12 10.87 5.48
N ARG A 226 -14.13 11.28 6.76
CA ARG A 226 -14.18 12.71 7.11
C ARG A 226 -12.97 13.46 6.59
N ALA A 227 -11.76 12.94 6.80
CA ALA A 227 -10.55 13.56 6.28
C ALA A 227 -10.56 13.66 4.74
N LEU A 228 -11.01 12.60 4.08
CA LEU A 228 -11.09 12.54 2.62
C LEU A 228 -12.04 13.62 2.06
N PHE A 229 -13.22 13.79 2.67
CA PHE A 229 -14.29 14.68 2.19
C PHE A 229 -14.22 16.13 2.71
N ALA A 230 -13.35 16.43 3.68
CA ALA A 230 -13.32 17.73 4.38
C ALA A 230 -13.35 18.98 3.46
N ASP A 231 -12.52 19.04 2.41
CA ASP A 231 -12.49 20.21 1.51
C ASP A 231 -13.69 20.26 0.58
N LEU A 232 -14.25 19.10 0.18
CA LEU A 232 -15.46 19.07 -0.63
C LEU A 232 -16.65 19.58 0.19
N GLU A 233 -16.76 19.15 1.44
CA GLU A 233 -17.75 19.68 2.38
C GLU A 233 -17.54 21.19 2.62
N ALA A 234 -16.30 21.64 2.85
CA ALA A 234 -16.00 23.06 3.00
C ALA A 234 -16.34 23.87 1.74
N SER A 235 -16.18 23.28 0.55
CA SER A 235 -16.56 23.91 -0.72
C SER A 235 -18.07 23.97 -0.89
N LEU A 236 -18.79 22.90 -0.55
CA LEU A 236 -20.25 22.87 -0.53
C LEU A 236 -20.82 23.91 0.42
N ARG A 237 -20.25 24.09 1.62
CA ARG A 237 -20.68 25.13 2.57
C ARG A 237 -20.40 26.55 2.07
N ARG A 238 -19.29 26.75 1.35
CA ARG A 238 -18.88 28.06 0.84
C ARG A 238 -19.73 28.51 -0.35
N ASP A 239 -19.99 27.60 -1.29
CA ASP A 239 -20.73 27.89 -2.52
C ASP A 239 -21.65 26.71 -2.92
N PRO A 240 -22.79 26.55 -2.26
CA PRO A 240 -23.74 25.48 -2.59
C PRO A 240 -24.25 25.57 -4.04
N GLY A 241 -24.39 26.80 -4.56
CA GLY A 241 -24.87 27.07 -5.91
C GLY A 241 -23.90 26.59 -6.98
N GLY A 242 -22.61 26.93 -6.86
CA GLY A 242 -21.57 26.47 -7.78
C GLY A 242 -21.35 24.97 -7.73
N VAL A 243 -21.42 24.37 -6.53
CA VAL A 243 -21.34 22.91 -6.34
C VAL A 243 -22.51 22.20 -7.04
N ARG A 244 -23.76 22.68 -6.86
CA ARG A 244 -24.94 22.15 -7.57
C ARG A 244 -24.88 22.38 -9.07
N ALA A 245 -24.39 23.53 -9.53
CA ALA A 245 -24.23 23.82 -10.95
C ALA A 245 -23.22 22.88 -11.63
N ARG A 246 -22.16 22.47 -10.90
CA ARG A 246 -21.13 21.58 -11.42
C ARG A 246 -21.57 20.12 -11.52
N TRP A 247 -22.20 19.58 -10.47
CA TRP A 247 -22.47 18.15 -10.36
C TRP A 247 -23.96 17.77 -10.44
N GLY A 248 -24.87 18.74 -10.42
CA GLY A 248 -26.31 18.52 -10.42
C GLY A 248 -26.89 18.29 -9.02
N ALA A 249 -28.21 18.47 -8.89
CA ALA A 249 -28.92 18.37 -7.61
C ALA A 249 -28.80 16.97 -6.99
N ASP A 250 -29.09 15.92 -7.76
CA ASP A 250 -29.09 14.53 -7.28
C ASP A 250 -27.73 14.11 -6.68
N ALA A 251 -26.64 14.55 -7.29
CA ALA A 251 -25.28 14.24 -6.82
C ALA A 251 -24.96 14.97 -5.52
N VAL A 252 -25.41 16.22 -5.38
CA VAL A 252 -25.24 17.01 -4.17
C VAL A 252 -26.11 16.47 -3.03
N ASP A 253 -27.34 16.05 -3.32
CA ASP A 253 -28.22 15.44 -2.32
C ASP A 253 -27.62 14.12 -1.79
N ALA A 254 -27.03 13.31 -2.68
CA ALA A 254 -26.31 12.09 -2.29
C ALA A 254 -25.08 12.40 -1.42
N LEU A 255 -24.32 13.45 -1.76
CA LEU A 255 -23.19 13.92 -0.96
C LEU A 255 -23.63 14.39 0.44
N GLU A 256 -24.66 15.22 0.54
CA GLU A 256 -25.20 15.71 1.81
C GLU A 256 -25.75 14.56 2.67
N LEU A 257 -26.41 13.57 2.05
CA LEU A 257 -26.86 12.37 2.75
C LEU A 257 -25.67 11.56 3.28
N PHE A 258 -24.64 11.35 2.46
CA PHE A 258 -23.43 10.62 2.86
C PHE A 258 -22.73 11.31 4.04
N LEU A 259 -22.56 12.63 4.00
CA LEU A 259 -21.94 13.40 5.08
C LEU A 259 -22.73 13.29 6.39
N ARG A 260 -24.06 13.41 6.35
CA ARG A 260 -24.91 13.22 7.55
C ARG A 260 -24.75 11.83 8.17
N ARG A 261 -24.72 10.79 7.32
CA ARG A 261 -24.52 9.41 7.77
C ARG A 261 -23.16 9.19 8.42
N LEU A 262 -22.11 9.87 7.94
CA LEU A 262 -20.79 9.83 8.59
C LEU A 262 -20.81 10.44 9.99
N ASP A 263 -21.61 11.49 10.20
CA ASP A 263 -21.77 12.15 11.50
C ASP A 263 -22.73 11.44 12.46
N GLY A 264 -23.34 10.34 12.01
CA GLY A 264 -24.30 9.57 12.80
C GLY A 264 -25.68 10.21 12.88
N VAL A 265 -26.00 11.10 11.94
CA VAL A 265 -27.28 11.83 11.81
C VAL A 265 -28.11 11.27 10.66
#